data_AF-A0A497KCT4-F1
#
_entry.id   AF-A0A497KCT4-F1
#
_cell.length_a   1.000
_cell.length_b   1.000
_cell.length_c   1.000
_cell.angle_alpha   90.00
_cell.angle_beta   90.00
_cell.angle_gamma   90.00
#
_symmetry.space_group_name_H-M   'P 1'
#
loop_
_entity.id
_entity.type
_entity.pdbx_description
1 polymer ?
#
loop_
_entity_poly.entity_id
_entity_poly.type
_entity_poly.pdbx_seq_one_letter_code
_entity_poly.pdbx_strand_id
1 'polypeptide(L)' 'MSKLTVVGAGKLGSCIAYEVANRGLVNELVLIDLY' A
#
# COMPACT_ATOMS: atom_id res chain seq x y z
N MET A 1 15.42 3.25 5.54
CA MET A 1 14.26 2.35 5.62
C MET A 1 13.03 3.18 5.25
N SER A 2 12.40 2.91 4.11
CA SER A 2 11.16 3.60 3.69
C SER A 2 9.95 2.72 3.98
N LYS A 3 8.94 3.29 4.64
CA LYS A 3 7.69 2.65 5.02
C LYS A 3 6.52 3.46 4.48
N LEU A 4 5.52 2.79 3.93
CA LEU A 4 4.29 3.41 3.45
C LEU A 4 3.08 2.67 3.99
N THR A 5 2.07 3.43 4.41
CA THR A 5 0.78 2.88 4.83
C THR A 5 -0.30 3.37 3.87
N VAL A 6 -1.09 2.44 3.33
CA VAL A 6 -2.32 2.74 2.59
C VAL A 6 -3.51 2.51 3.52
N VAL A 7 -4.32 3.55 3.72
CA VAL A 7 -5.54 3.47 4.54
C VAL A 7 -6.76 3.46 3.60
N GLY A 8 -7.57 2.41 3.70
CA GLY A 8 -8.62 2.02 2.77
C GLY A 8 -8.07 1.09 1.68
N ALA A 9 -8.38 -0.20 1.74
CA ALA A 9 -7.90 -1.24 0.82
C ALA A 9 -8.95 -1.64 -0.24
N GLY A 10 -9.97 -0.81 -0.44
CA GLY A 10 -10.85 -0.87 -1.62
C GLY A 10 -10.11 -0.55 -2.92
N LYS A 11 -10.83 -0.59 -4.07
CA LYS A 11 -10.26 -0.57 -5.44
C LYS A 11 -9.09 0.42 -5.65
N LEU A 12 -9.22 1.65 -5.17
CA LEU A 12 -8.16 2.67 -5.30
C LEU A 12 -6.93 2.32 -4.45
N GLY A 13 -7.13 2.03 -3.17
CA GLY A 13 -6.04 1.71 -2.26
C GLY A 13 -5.32 0.43 -2.65
N SER A 14 -6.05 -0.60 -3.10
CA SER A 14 -5.42 -1.84 -3.60
C SER A 14 -4.57 -1.56 -4.85
N CYS A 15 -5.03 -0.69 -5.75
CA CYS A 15 -4.26 -0.30 -6.94
C CYS A 15 -2.97 0.44 -6.58
N ILE A 16 -3.04 1.38 -5.64
CA ILE A 16 -1.86 2.10 -5.12
C ILE A 16 -0.88 1.11 -4.47
N ALA A 17 -1.38 0.24 -3.60
CA ALA A 17 -0.59 -0.77 -2.91
C ALA A 17 0.12 -1.71 -3.90
N TYR A 18 -0.60 -2.15 -4.93
CA TYR A 18 -0.05 -2.98 -6.00
C TYR A 18 1.11 -2.30 -6.72
N GLU A 19 0.91 -1.07 -7.21
CA GLU A 19 1.97 -0.36 -7.95
C GLU A 19 3.20 -0.06 -7.08
N VAL A 20 2.98 0.28 -5.80
CA VAL A 20 4.07 0.52 -4.83
C VAL A 20 4.87 -0.76 -4.59
N ALA A 21 4.19 -1.89 -4.39
CA ALA A 21 4.84 -3.19 -4.16
C ALA A 21 5.54 -3.71 -5.42
N ASN A 22 4.87 -3.65 -6.57
CA ASN A 22 5.38 -4.16 -7.85
C ASN A 22 6.67 -3.45 -8.30
N ARG A 23 6.82 -2.18 -7.94
CA ARG A 23 8.02 -1.37 -8.25
C ARG A 23 9.07 -1.40 -7.15
N GLY A 24 8.83 -2.09 -6.03
CA GLY A 24 9.76 -2.18 -4.90
C GLY A 24 10.11 -0.83 -4.27
N LEU A 25 9.17 0.13 -4.25
CA LEU A 25 9.46 1.52 -3.83
C LEU A 25 9.74 1.66 -2.32
N VAL A 26 9.25 0.71 -1.51
CA VAL A 26 9.34 0.75 -0.05
C VAL A 26 9.83 -0.59 0.50
N ASN A 27 10.52 -0.52 1.64
CA ASN A 27 10.94 -1.72 2.36
C ASN A 27 9.77 -2.37 3.10
N GLU A 28 8.78 -1.57 3.50
CA GLU A 28 7.59 -2.03 4.21
C GLU A 28 6.34 -1.31 3.69
N LEU A 29 5.34 -2.10 3.35
CA LEU A 29 4.02 -1.63 2.93
C LEU A 29 2.98 -2.17 3.93
N VAL A 30 2.24 -1.27 4.55
CA VAL A 30 1.15 -1.61 5.47
C VAL A 30 -0.18 -1.23 4.85
N LEU A 31 -1.14 -2.15 4.89
CA LEU A 31 -2.51 -1.92 4.45
C LEU A 31 -3.40 -1.90 5.69
N ILE A 32 -4.18 -0.84 5.86
CA ILE A 32 -5.20 -0.73 6.90
C ILE A 32 -6.52 -0.49 6.21
N ASP A 33 -7.53 -1.31 6.50
CA ASP A 33 -8.91 -1.03 6.14
C ASP A 33 -9.76 -0.89 7.39
N LEU A 34 -10.83 -0.10 7.29
CA LEU A 34 -11.75 0.20 8.39
C LEU A 34 -13.08 -0.55 8.26
N TYR A 35 -13.28 -1.30 7.16
CA TYR A 35 -14.48 -2.08 6.85
C TYR A 35 -14.13 -3.40 6.15
#